data_AF-A0A8D8A5V7-F1
#
_entry.id   AF-A0A8D8A5V7-F1
#
_cell.length_a   1.000
_cell.length_b   1.000
_cell.length_c   1.000
_cell.angle_alpha   90.00
_cell.angle_beta   90.00
_cell.angle_gamma   90.00
#
_symmetry.space_group_name_H-M   'P 1'
#
loop_
_entity.id
_entity.type
_entity.pdbx_description
1 polymer ?
#
loop_
_entity_poly.entity_id
_entity_poly.type
_entity_poly.pdbx_seq_one_letter_code
_entity_poly.pdbx_strand_id
1 'polypeptide(L)'
;MKLRNLLFRLLAGALCLVLFNEFFVYYLVLLECQWPTKPHPVNGQEPVKVMLLADTHLLGPIHGHWFDKLRREWQMHRTFQSAMTLFRPEAVFVLGDIFDEGNWVNQ
;
A
#
# COMPACT_ATOMS: atom_id res chain seq x y z
N MET A 1 38.50 -16.71 3.29
CA MET A 1 38.21 -15.24 3.32
C MET A 1 37.35 -14.77 2.15
N LYS A 2 37.65 -15.15 0.89
CA LYS A 2 36.87 -14.72 -0.29
C LYS A 2 35.40 -15.20 -0.29
N LEU A 3 35.13 -16.45 0.10
CA LEU A 3 33.75 -17.00 0.14
C LEU A 3 32.87 -16.31 1.19
N ARG A 4 33.40 -16.05 2.40
CA ARG A 4 32.69 -15.31 3.46
C ARG A 4 32.32 -13.90 3.00
N ASN A 5 33.24 -13.21 2.34
CA ASN A 5 32.99 -11.87 1.81
C ASN A 5 31.97 -11.88 0.66
N LEU A 6 31.99 -12.91 -0.19
CA LEU A 6 30.98 -13.09 -1.23
C LEU A 6 29.59 -13.36 -0.63
N LEU A 7 29.50 -14.27 0.34
CA LEU A 7 28.24 -14.58 1.03
C LEU A 7 27.68 -13.34 1.72
N PHE A 8 28.53 -12.57 2.41
CA PHE A 8 28.11 -11.32 3.05
C PHE A 8 27.55 -10.32 2.03
N ARG A 9 28.20 -10.15 0.87
CA ARG A 9 27.71 -9.27 -0.20
C ARG A 9 26.37 -9.74 -0.77
N LEU A 10 26.19 -11.05 -0.96
CA LEU A 10 24.93 -11.61 -1.44
C LEU A 10 23.81 -11.42 -0.42
N LEU A 11 24.07 -11.67 0.85
CA LEU A 11 23.10 -11.47 1.93
C LEU A 11 22.74 -9.98 2.08
N ALA A 12 23.72 -9.09 2.04
CA ALA A 12 23.48 -7.64 2.06
C ALA A 12 22.68 -7.19 0.84
N GLY A 13 23.00 -7.68 -0.36
CA GLY A 13 22.24 -7.39 -1.58
C GLY A 13 20.81 -7.90 -1.51
N ALA A 14 20.60 -9.13 -1.04
CA ALA A 14 19.27 -9.70 -0.84
C ALA A 14 18.47 -8.92 0.20
N LEU A 15 19.09 -8.50 1.31
CA LEU A 15 18.46 -7.67 2.32
C LEU A 15 18.05 -6.31 1.74
N CYS A 16 18.94 -5.63 1.01
CA CYS A 16 18.63 -4.36 0.34
C CYS A 16 17.46 -4.52 -0.65
N LEU A 17 17.45 -5.61 -1.42
CA LEU A 17 16.37 -5.91 -2.35
C LEU A 17 15.03 -6.10 -1.63
N VAL A 18 15.01 -6.86 -0.52
CA VAL A 18 13.81 -7.04 0.30
C VAL A 18 13.35 -5.70 0.90
N LEU A 19 14.25 -4.94 1.52
CA LEU A 19 13.90 -3.64 2.09
C LEU A 19 13.35 -2.67 1.04
N PHE A 20 13.94 -2.66 -0.15
CA PHE A 20 13.48 -1.82 -1.25
C PHE A 20 12.05 -2.17 -1.69
N ASN A 21 11.81 -3.46 -2.01
CA ASN A 21 10.53 -3.91 -2.53
C ASN A 21 9.41 -3.92 -1.50
N GLU A 22 9.73 -4.19 -0.23
CA GLU A 22 8.72 -4.30 0.83
C GLU A 22 8.42 -2.96 1.53
N PHE A 23 9.31 -1.98 1.42
CA PHE A 23 9.16 -0.72 2.16
C PHE A 23 9.42 0.53 1.32
N PHE A 24 10.58 0.67 0.68
CA PHE A 24 10.96 1.95 0.06
C PHE A 24 10.18 2.28 -1.21
N VAL A 25 9.88 1.29 -2.05
CA VAL A 25 9.25 1.51 -3.36
C VAL A 25 7.92 2.28 -3.25
N TYR A 26 7.11 1.99 -2.22
CA TYR A 26 5.82 2.66 -2.02
C TYR A 26 5.96 4.15 -1.73
N TYR A 27 6.94 4.53 -0.90
CA TYR A 27 7.19 5.94 -0.60
C TYR A 27 7.72 6.67 -1.83
N LEU A 28 8.63 6.06 -2.59
CA LEU A 28 9.21 6.68 -3.79
C LEU A 28 8.14 7.01 -4.83
N VAL A 29 7.23 6.07 -5.10
CA VAL A 29 6.13 6.29 -6.06
C VAL A 29 5.18 7.37 -5.55
N LEU A 30 4.81 7.34 -4.26
CA LEU A 30 3.85 8.30 -3.72
C LEU A 30 4.41 9.72 -3.56
N LEU A 31 5.73 9.89 -3.41
CA LEU A 31 6.35 11.22 -3.31
C LEU A 31 6.20 12.07 -4.58
N GLU A 32 5.85 11.47 -5.72
CA GLU A 32 5.51 12.20 -6.95
C GLU A 32 4.18 12.97 -6.82
N CYS A 33 3.33 12.59 -5.87
CA CYS A 33 2.04 13.23 -5.62
C CYS A 33 2.14 14.25 -4.48
N GLN A 34 1.32 15.30 -4.55
CA GLN A 34 1.26 16.35 -3.54
C GLN A 34 -0.10 17.04 -3.53
N TRP A 35 -0.52 17.51 -2.36
CA TRP A 35 -1.72 18.32 -2.23
C TRP A 35 -1.53 19.70 -2.91
N PRO A 36 -2.62 20.30 -3.42
CA PRO A 36 -2.55 21.67 -3.93
C PRO A 36 -2.15 22.64 -2.82
N THR A 37 -1.14 23.50 -3.09
CA THR A 37 -0.51 24.37 -2.08
C THR A 37 -1.39 25.54 -1.61
N LYS A 38 -2.36 25.95 -2.42
CA LYS A 38 -3.28 27.07 -2.14
C LYS A 38 -4.71 26.66 -2.49
N PRO A 39 -5.32 25.79 -1.70
CA PRO A 39 -6.66 25.34 -2.01
C PRO A 39 -7.64 26.50 -1.74
N HIS A 40 -8.58 26.72 -2.65
CA HIS A 40 -9.49 27.86 -2.56
C HIS A 40 -10.62 27.55 -1.57
N PRO A 41 -10.88 28.40 -0.57
CA PRO A 41 -12.01 28.21 0.32
C PRO A 41 -13.32 28.35 -0.46
N VAL A 42 -14.25 27.45 -0.22
CA VAL A 42 -15.60 27.47 -0.82
C VAL A 42 -16.57 27.84 0.29
N ASN A 43 -17.35 28.91 0.10
CA ASN A 43 -18.30 29.41 1.11
C ASN A 43 -17.67 29.68 2.50
N GLY A 44 -16.41 30.11 2.53
CA GLY A 44 -15.68 30.35 3.79
C GLY A 44 -15.27 29.09 4.54
N GLN A 45 -15.40 27.91 3.94
CA GLN A 45 -14.95 26.65 4.51
C GLN A 45 -13.58 26.26 3.96
N GLU A 46 -12.73 25.76 4.86
CA GLU A 46 -11.45 25.20 4.48
C GLU A 46 -11.64 23.86 3.71
N PRO A 47 -10.80 23.59 2.71
CA PRO A 47 -10.88 22.39 1.89
C PRO A 47 -10.39 21.16 2.66
N VAL A 48 -11.13 20.06 2.51
CA VAL A 48 -10.85 18.79 3.20
C VAL A 48 -10.01 17.89 2.31
N LYS A 49 -8.95 17.31 2.88
CA LYS A 49 -8.12 16.30 2.20
C LYS A 49 -8.80 14.95 2.27
N VAL A 50 -9.24 14.45 1.13
CA VAL A 50 -9.96 13.19 1.02
C VAL A 50 -9.14 12.17 0.22
N MET A 51 -9.04 10.95 0.73
CA MET A 51 -8.56 9.80 -0.02
C MET A 51 -9.74 8.94 -0.46
N LEU A 52 -9.78 8.59 -1.74
CA LEU A 52 -10.76 7.67 -2.31
C LEU A 52 -10.06 6.34 -2.60
N LEU A 53 -10.60 5.24 -2.10
CA LEU A 53 -10.07 3.89 -2.26
C LEU A 53 -11.18 2.99 -2.82
N ALA A 54 -10.86 2.14 -3.79
CA ALA A 54 -11.80 1.22 -4.41
C ALA A 54 -11.09 -0.07 -4.84
N ASP A 55 -11.86 -1.13 -5.10
CA ASP A 55 -11.41 -2.35 -5.79
C ASP A 55 -10.19 -3.02 -5.15
N THR A 56 -10.17 -3.11 -3.82
CA THR A 56 -9.06 -3.79 -3.14
C THR A 56 -9.10 -5.29 -3.34
N HIS A 57 -10.27 -5.91 -3.58
CA HIS A 57 -10.43 -7.35 -3.76
C HIS A 57 -9.57 -8.17 -2.77
N LEU A 58 -9.74 -7.97 -1.48
CA LEU A 58 -9.05 -8.77 -0.47
C LEU A 58 -9.48 -10.24 -0.62
N LEU A 59 -8.52 -11.16 -0.66
CA LEU A 59 -8.81 -12.56 -0.99
C LEU A 59 -9.56 -13.19 0.16
N GLY A 60 -10.64 -13.88 -0.17
CA GLY A 60 -11.28 -14.75 0.80
C GLY A 60 -10.48 -16.05 1.03
N PRO A 61 -10.94 -16.86 2.00
CA PRO A 61 -10.26 -18.09 2.40
C PRO A 61 -10.56 -19.31 1.53
N ILE A 62 -11.51 -19.23 0.57
CA ILE A 62 -12.09 -20.40 -0.10
C ILE A 62 -11.35 -20.74 -1.39
N HIS A 63 -11.20 -19.76 -2.28
CA HIS A 63 -10.62 -19.92 -3.61
C HIS A 63 -9.26 -19.23 -3.74
N GLY A 64 -8.91 -18.35 -2.80
CA GLY A 64 -7.63 -17.67 -2.77
C GLY A 64 -6.43 -18.58 -2.45
N HIS A 65 -5.39 -18.53 -3.30
CA HIS A 65 -4.11 -19.16 -2.96
C HIS A 65 -3.41 -18.39 -1.83
N TRP A 66 -2.96 -19.08 -0.78
CA TRP A 66 -2.40 -18.44 0.42
C TRP A 66 -1.22 -17.51 0.15
N PHE A 67 -0.36 -17.83 -0.81
CA PHE A 67 0.79 -17.00 -1.15
C PHE A 67 0.38 -15.75 -1.93
N ASP A 68 -0.62 -15.87 -2.81
CA ASP A 68 -1.16 -14.71 -3.51
C ASP A 68 -1.82 -13.77 -2.52
N LYS A 69 -2.60 -14.33 -1.58
CA LYS A 69 -3.19 -13.58 -0.47
C LYS A 69 -2.14 -12.81 0.33
N LEU A 70 -1.11 -13.51 0.82
CA LEU A 70 -0.03 -12.90 1.58
C LEU A 70 0.62 -11.76 0.80
N ARG A 71 0.94 -11.97 -0.49
CA ARG A 71 1.63 -10.96 -1.30
C ARG A 71 0.73 -9.77 -1.62
N ARG A 72 -0.46 -10.00 -2.15
CA ARG A 72 -1.42 -8.99 -2.59
C ARG A 72 -1.85 -8.10 -1.43
N GLU A 73 -2.26 -8.71 -0.32
CA GLU A 73 -2.72 -7.97 0.85
C GLU A 73 -1.58 -7.20 1.54
N TRP A 74 -0.37 -7.76 1.57
CA TRP A 74 0.79 -7.05 2.07
C TRP A 74 1.10 -5.80 1.24
N GLN A 75 1.11 -5.91 -0.10
CA GLN A 75 1.34 -4.77 -0.97
C GLN A 75 0.27 -3.68 -0.78
N MET A 76 -1.01 -4.07 -0.68
CA MET A 76 -2.10 -3.14 -0.39
C MET A 76 -1.94 -2.46 0.96
N HIS A 77 -1.62 -3.22 2.02
CA HIS A 77 -1.37 -2.69 3.35
C HIS A 77 -0.21 -1.69 3.36
N ARG A 78 0.93 -2.04 2.73
CA ARG A 78 2.11 -1.16 2.66
C ARG A 78 1.80 0.11 1.88
N THR A 79 1.08 0.01 0.77
CA THR A 79 0.67 1.16 -0.06
C THR A 79 -0.24 2.08 0.72
N PHE A 80 -1.29 1.54 1.35
CA PHE A 80 -2.23 2.30 2.17
C PHE A 80 -1.52 2.99 3.35
N GLN A 81 -0.67 2.26 4.09
CA GLN A 81 0.09 2.84 5.20
C GLN A 81 0.99 4.00 4.74
N SER A 82 1.66 3.83 3.59
CA SER A 82 2.57 4.84 3.05
C SER A 82 1.79 6.09 2.61
N ALA A 83 0.64 5.92 1.95
CA ALA A 83 -0.27 6.99 1.57
C ALA A 83 -0.81 7.76 2.79
N MET A 84 -1.26 7.05 3.82
CA MET A 84 -1.72 7.67 5.07
C MET A 84 -0.61 8.49 5.76
N THR A 85 0.63 7.98 5.74
CA THR A 85 1.78 8.64 6.35
C THR A 85 2.17 9.92 5.61
N LEU A 86 2.23 9.86 4.28
CA LEU A 86 2.67 10.97 3.43
C LEU A 86 1.59 12.06 3.30
N PHE A 87 0.36 11.68 2.99
CA PHE A 87 -0.69 12.63 2.63
C PHE A 87 -1.52 13.09 3.82
N ARG A 88 -1.62 12.28 4.88
CA ARG A 88 -2.45 12.57 6.07
C ARG A 88 -3.84 13.08 5.67
N PRO A 89 -4.63 12.27 4.93
CA PRO A 89 -6.00 12.65 4.59
C PRO A 89 -6.85 12.75 5.87
N GLU A 90 -7.86 13.60 5.83
CA GLU A 90 -8.81 13.82 6.92
C GLU A 90 -9.98 12.84 6.86
N ALA A 91 -10.31 12.36 5.66
CA ALA A 91 -11.30 11.32 5.45
C ALA A 91 -10.82 10.33 4.38
N VAL A 92 -11.23 9.06 4.55
CA VAL A 92 -11.01 7.99 3.58
C VAL A 92 -12.37 7.41 3.21
N PHE A 93 -12.74 7.45 1.93
CA PHE A 93 -13.93 6.79 1.43
C PHE A 93 -13.53 5.51 0.71
N VAL A 94 -14.19 4.40 1.07
CA VAL A 94 -14.03 3.10 0.40
C VAL A 94 -15.26 2.87 -0.48
N LEU A 95 -15.05 2.82 -1.79
CA LEU A 95 -16.12 2.91 -2.78
C LEU A 95 -16.75 1.57 -3.16
N GLY A 96 -16.17 0.44 -2.76
CA GLY A 96 -16.70 -0.90 -3.06
C GLY A 96 -15.62 -1.93 -3.35
N ASP A 97 -16.05 -3.13 -3.71
CA ASP A 97 -15.20 -4.28 -4.09
C ASP A 97 -14.05 -4.54 -3.12
N ILE A 98 -14.40 -4.51 -1.83
CA ILE A 98 -13.46 -4.69 -0.74
C ILE A 98 -12.95 -6.13 -0.70
N PHE A 99 -13.83 -7.11 -0.91
CA PHE A 99 -13.54 -8.55 -0.81
C PHE A 99 -13.85 -9.26 -2.13
N ASP A 100 -13.01 -10.25 -2.47
CA ASP A 100 -13.12 -11.03 -3.71
C ASP A 100 -14.23 -12.10 -3.64
N GLU A 101 -14.44 -12.68 -2.46
CA GLU A 101 -15.28 -13.87 -2.28
C GLU A 101 -16.66 -13.58 -1.65
N GLY A 102 -17.03 -12.32 -1.43
CA GLY A 102 -18.27 -11.88 -0.74
C GLY A 102 -19.30 -12.96 -0.36
N ASN A 103 -20.08 -13.44 -1.33
CA ASN A 103 -21.18 -14.40 -1.14
C ASN A 103 -20.78 -15.81 -0.70
N TRP A 104 -19.53 -16.22 -0.90
CA TRP A 104 -19.05 -17.59 -0.67
C TRP A 104 -18.67 -17.85 0.79
N VAL A 105 -18.33 -16.81 1.55
CA VAL A 105 -17.77 -16.94 2.93
C VAL A 105 -18.79 -17.46 3.96
N ASN A 106 -20.09 -17.36 3.67
CA ASN A 106 -21.17 -17.80 4.55
C ASN A 106 -21.93 -19.04 4.04
N GLN A 107 -21.42 -19.73 3.02
CA GLN A 107 -21.95 -21.02 2.55
C GLN A 107 -21.18 -22.18 3.17
#